data_AF-A0A9X8VIX3-F1
#
_entry.id   AF-A0A9X8VIX3-F1
#
_cell.length_a   1.000
_cell.length_b   1.000
_cell.length_c   1.000
_cell.angle_alpha   90.00
_cell.angle_beta   90.00
_cell.angle_gamma   90.00
#
_symmetry.space_group_name_H-M   'P 1'
#
loop_
_entity.id
_entity.type
_entity.pdbx_description
1 polymer ?
#
loop_
_entity_poly.entity_id
_entity_poly.type
_entity_poly.pdbx_seq_one_letter_code
_entity_poly.pdbx_strand_id
1 'polypeptide(L)'
;FLCLAALYESWSIPFAVMLVVPMGIVGSLLAITLRGLENDIYFQVALLTIVGLSAKNAILIVEFAEEMHQRGETLIGAAVHAARMRLRPILMTSLAFTAGVLPLAVSSGAGANS
;
A
#
# COMPACT_ATOMS: atom_id res chain seq x y z
N PHE A 1 -3.80 5.01 11.90
CA PHE A 1 -4.80 4.28 12.72
C PHE A 1 -5.85 5.21 13.31
N LEU A 2 -5.50 6.08 14.29
CA LEU A 2 -6.49 6.95 14.96
C LEU A 2 -7.30 7.84 14.00
N CYS A 3 -6.65 8.48 13.02
CA CYS A 3 -7.35 9.27 12.00
C CYS A 3 -8.32 8.43 11.16
N LEU A 4 -8.00 7.16 10.90
CA LEU A 4 -8.86 6.26 10.14
C LEU A 4 -10.05 5.77 10.99
N ALA A 5 -9.81 5.44 12.26
CA ALA A 5 -10.86 5.08 13.20
C ALA A 5 -11.87 6.22 13.38
N ALA A 6 -11.38 7.47 13.46
CA ALA A 6 -12.22 8.66 13.54
C ALA A 6 -12.98 8.96 12.24
N LEU A 7 -12.35 8.80 11.07
CA LEU A 7 -12.96 9.09 9.78
C LEU A 7 -14.09 8.12 9.42
N TYR A 8 -13.88 6.83 9.71
CA TYR A 8 -14.81 5.77 9.33
C TYR A 8 -15.77 5.34 10.44
N GLU A 9 -15.69 5.98 11.61
CA GLU A 9 -16.48 5.62 12.81
C GLU A 9 -16.44 4.12 13.13
N SER A 10 -15.35 3.45 12.76
CA SER A 10 -15.23 1.99 12.77
C SER A 10 -13.81 1.58 13.14
N TRP A 11 -13.72 0.56 13.99
CA TRP A 11 -12.45 -0.04 14.41
C TRP A 11 -12.00 -1.16 13.46
N SER A 12 -12.93 -1.73 12.70
CA SER A 12 -12.67 -2.85 11.79
C SER A 12 -11.89 -2.41 10.55
N ILE A 13 -12.28 -1.28 9.95
CA ILE A 13 -11.62 -0.71 8.77
C ILE A 13 -10.13 -0.40 9.02
N PRO A 14 -9.75 0.38 10.05
CA PRO A 14 -8.35 0.68 10.29
C PRO A 14 -7.53 -0.56 10.67
N PHE A 15 -8.14 -1.56 11.32
CA PHE A 15 -7.48 -2.82 11.62
C PHE A 15 -7.16 -3.62 10.34
N ALA A 16 -8.12 -3.74 9.43
CA ALA A 16 -7.93 -4.39 8.13
C ALA A 16 -6.81 -3.74 7.30
N VAL A 17 -6.69 -2.41 7.37
CA VAL A 17 -5.64 -1.65 6.66
C VAL A 17 -4.27 -1.87 7.29
N MET A 18 -4.17 -1.93 8.63
CA MET A 18 -2.90 -2.15 9.31
C MET A 18 -2.31 -3.54 9.02
N LEU A 19 -3.15 -4.55 8.73
CA LEU A 19 -2.69 -5.88 8.31
C LEU A 19 -1.91 -5.88 7.00
N VAL A 20 -2.07 -4.87 6.15
CA VAL A 20 -1.34 -4.75 4.87
C VAL A 20 0.06 -4.14 5.07
N VAL A 21 0.27 -3.39 6.16
CA VAL A 21 1.54 -2.70 6.44
C VAL A 21 2.74 -3.66 6.53
N PRO A 22 2.68 -4.79 7.27
CA PRO A 22 3.77 -5.76 7.30
C PRO A 22 4.14 -6.31 5.93
N MET A 23 3.17 -6.48 5.02
CA MET A 23 3.44 -6.97 3.65
C MET A 23 4.31 -5.99 2.86
N GLY A 24 4.07 -4.68 2.99
CA GLY A 24 4.91 -3.65 2.38
C GLY A 24 6.33 -3.61 2.96
N ILE A 25 6.45 -3.78 4.28
CA ILE A 25 7.73 -3.82 4.97
C ILE A 25 8.57 -5.02 4.49
N VAL A 26 7.97 -6.21 4.44
CA VAL A 26 8.64 -7.44 3.97
C VAL A 26 9.13 -7.27 2.53
N GLY A 27 8.29 -6.76 1.62
CA GLY A 27 8.70 -6.53 0.23
C GLY A 27 9.87 -5.56 0.11
N SER A 28 9.88 -4.50 0.93
CA SER A 28 10.95 -3.51 0.92
C SER A 28 12.25 -4.07 1.49
N LEU A 29 12.21 -4.77 2.62
CA LEU A 29 13.37 -5.46 3.19
C LEU A 29 13.96 -6.48 2.22
N LEU A 30 13.12 -7.29 1.56
CA LEU A 30 13.57 -8.25 0.56
C LEU A 30 14.29 -7.57 -0.61
N ALA A 31 13.76 -6.45 -1.13
CA ALA A 31 14.38 -5.75 -2.25
C ALA A 31 15.79 -5.21 -1.93
N ILE A 32 15.98 -4.73 -0.71
CA ILE A 32 17.22 -4.07 -0.26
C ILE A 32 18.26 -5.12 0.12
N THR A 33 17.84 -6.18 0.81
CA THR A 33 18.71 -7.32 1.12
C THR A 33 19.20 -8.03 -0.14
N LEU A 34 18.34 -8.21 -1.17
CA LEU A 34 18.75 -8.73 -2.48
C LEU A 34 19.71 -7.82 -3.24
N ARG A 35 19.64 -6.50 -3.01
CA ARG A 35 20.52 -5.48 -3.61
C ARG A 35 21.79 -5.22 -2.79
N GLY A 36 21.90 -5.78 -1.58
CA GLY A 36 23.02 -5.53 -0.67
C GLY A 36 23.11 -4.09 -0.14
N LEU A 37 21.99 -3.36 -0.14
CA LEU A 37 21.91 -1.97 0.33
C LEU A 37 21.72 -1.91 1.85
N GLU A 38 22.15 -0.81 2.48
CA GLU A 38 22.00 -0.61 3.91
C GLU A 38 20.62 -0.04 4.29
N ASN A 39 20.23 -0.19 5.56
CA ASN A 39 19.04 0.44 6.10
C ASN A 39 19.36 1.86 6.57
N ASP A 40 19.38 2.80 5.63
CA ASP A 40 19.68 4.21 5.85
C ASP A 40 18.39 5.06 6.03
N ILE A 41 18.57 6.38 6.18
CA ILE A 41 17.45 7.33 6.34
C ILE A 41 16.59 7.37 5.07
N TYR A 42 17.18 7.23 3.89
CA TYR A 42 16.44 7.21 2.63
C TYR A 42 15.51 6.00 2.54
N PHE A 43 15.97 4.82 2.95
CA PHE A 43 15.14 3.64 3.04
C PHE A 43 13.99 3.84 4.04
N GLN A 44 14.23 4.46 5.20
CA GLN A 44 13.16 4.72 6.16
C GLN A 44 12.08 5.65 5.60
N VAL A 45 12.48 6.70 4.88
CA VAL A 45 11.55 7.62 4.19
C VAL A 45 10.79 6.88 3.08
N ALA A 46 11.47 6.04 2.30
CA ALA A 46 10.84 5.22 1.27
C ALA A 46 9.85 4.21 1.87
N LEU A 47 10.19 3.60 3.02
CA LEU A 47 9.34 2.65 3.72
C LEU A 47 8.08 3.34 4.24
N LEU A 48 8.19 4.53 4.84
CA LEU A 48 7.02 5.35 5.22
C LEU A 48 6.12 5.64 4.02
N THR A 49 6.72 5.95 2.87
CA THR A 49 6.00 6.20 1.62
C THR A 49 5.25 4.95 1.14
N ILE A 50 5.89 3.77 1.18
CA ILE A 50 5.28 2.48 0.81
C ILE A 50 4.14 2.12 1.76
N VAL A 51 4.30 2.36 3.06
CA VAL A 51 3.24 2.16 4.05
C VAL A 51 2.03 3.03 3.74
N GLY A 52 2.23 4.32 3.44
CA GLY A 52 1.15 5.24 3.05
C GLY A 52 0.43 4.83 1.76
N LEU A 53 1.19 4.47 0.72
CA LEU A 53 0.63 4.01 -0.56
C LEU A 53 -0.17 2.71 -0.39
N SER A 54 0.38 1.76 0.37
CA SER A 54 -0.28 0.49 0.67
C SER A 54 -1.55 0.70 1.47
N ALA A 55 -1.51 1.58 2.48
CA ALA A 55 -2.68 1.95 3.26
C ALA A 55 -3.77 2.58 2.39
N LYS A 56 -3.43 3.54 1.52
CA LYS A 56 -4.39 4.13 0.57
C LYS A 56 -5.08 3.07 -0.28
N ASN A 57 -4.30 2.16 -0.87
CA ASN A 57 -4.83 1.10 -1.72
C ASN A 57 -5.72 0.12 -0.94
N ALA A 58 -5.34 -0.22 0.31
CA ALA A 58 -6.12 -1.09 1.18
C ALA A 58 -7.44 -0.45 1.62
N ILE A 59 -7.40 0.81 2.06
CA ILE A 59 -8.58 1.59 2.46
C ILE A 59 -9.61 1.60 1.34
N LEU A 60 -9.17 1.88 0.10
CA LEU A 60 -10.04 2.00 -1.06
C LEU A 60 -10.82 0.71 -1.39
N ILE A 61 -10.27 -0.46 -1.04
CA ILE A 61 -10.95 -1.75 -1.19
C ILE A 61 -11.92 -1.96 -0.03
N VAL A 62 -11.44 -1.80 1.22
CA VAL A 62 -12.21 -2.08 2.43
C VAL A 62 -13.44 -1.18 2.52
N GLU A 63 -13.28 0.11 2.22
CA GLU A 63 -14.37 1.09 2.16
C GLU A 63 -15.43 0.69 1.13
N PHE A 64 -15.00 0.28 -0.07
CA PHE A 64 -15.93 -0.10 -1.13
C PHE A 64 -16.66 -1.42 -0.83
N ALA A 65 -15.97 -2.35 -0.16
CA ALA A 65 -16.58 -3.59 0.31
C ALA A 65 -17.61 -3.32 1.41
N GLU A 66 -17.30 -2.44 2.36
CA GLU A 66 -18.25 -2.02 3.40
C GLU A 66 -19.49 -1.35 2.79
N GLU A 67 -19.30 -0.45 1.82
CA GLU A 67 -20.40 0.22 1.13
C GLU A 67 -21.32 -0.78 0.39
N MET A 68 -20.76 -1.78 -0.30
CA MET A 68 -21.55 -2.84 -0.95
C MET A 68 -22.25 -3.74 0.08
N HIS A 69 -21.61 -4.03 1.20
CA HIS A 69 -22.21 -4.82 2.28
C HIS A 69 -23.42 -4.11 2.89
N GLN A 70 -23.32 -2.79 3.12
CA GLN A 70 -24.42 -1.95 3.60
C GLN A 70 -25.58 -1.86 2.58
N ARG A 71 -25.29 -2.00 1.29
CA ARG A 71 -26.30 -2.09 0.21
C ARG A 71 -26.98 -3.47 0.13
N GLY A 72 -26.63 -4.40 1.01
CA GLY A 72 -27.26 -5.72 1.12
C GLY A 72 -26.51 -6.85 0.44
N GLU A 73 -25.30 -6.62 -0.10
CA GLU A 73 -24.47 -7.72 -0.59
C GLU A 73 -23.90 -8.56 0.56
N THR A 74 -23.72 -9.86 0.32
CA THR A 74 -22.99 -10.73 1.25
C THR A 74 -21.54 -10.24 1.42
N LEU A 75 -20.96 -10.39 2.61
CA LEU A 75 -19.61 -9.91 2.92
C LEU A 75 -18.54 -10.39 1.90
N ILE A 76 -18.62 -11.67 1.50
CA ILE A 76 -17.72 -12.26 0.50
C ILE A 76 -17.98 -11.66 -0.89
N GLY A 77 -19.25 -11.52 -1.28
CA GLY A 77 -19.64 -10.91 -2.55
C GLY A 77 -19.12 -9.48 -2.68
N ALA A 78 -19.37 -8.67 -1.64
CA ALA A 78 -18.91 -7.30 -1.54
C ALA A 78 -17.38 -7.17 -1.63
N ALA A 79 -16.64 -8.03 -0.92
CA ALA A 79 -15.17 -8.04 -0.96
C ALA A 79 -14.62 -8.38 -2.36
N VAL A 80 -15.20 -9.39 -3.02
CA VAL A 80 -14.81 -9.78 -4.39
C VAL A 80 -15.17 -8.68 -5.39
N HIS A 81 -16.34 -8.06 -5.24
CA HIS A 81 -16.79 -6.97 -6.10
C HIS A 81 -15.87 -5.75 -5.97
N ALA A 82 -15.58 -5.33 -4.74
CA ALA A 82 -14.65 -4.25 -4.44
C ALA A 82 -13.25 -4.54 -5.00
N ALA A 83 -12.73 -5.75 -4.82
CA ALA A 83 -11.43 -6.15 -5.36
C ALA A 83 -11.39 -6.05 -6.89
N ARG A 84 -12.44 -6.51 -7.60
CA ARG A 84 -12.52 -6.43 -9.07
C ARG A 84 -12.59 -4.98 -9.56
N MET A 85 -13.40 -4.15 -8.91
CA MET A 85 -13.57 -2.73 -9.26
C MET A 85 -12.28 -1.93 -9.07
N ARG A 86 -11.52 -2.22 -8.00
CA ARG A 86 -10.30 -1.50 -7.67
C ARG A 86 -9.03 -2.09 -8.29
N LEU A 87 -9.08 -3.30 -8.86
CA LEU A 87 -7.91 -3.96 -9.47
C LEU A 87 -7.23 -3.07 -10.53
N ARG A 88 -8.01 -2.50 -11.46
CA ARG A 88 -7.46 -1.62 -12.50
C ARG A 88 -6.81 -0.35 -11.92
N PRO A 89 -7.50 0.43 -11.07
CA PRO A 89 -6.89 1.58 -10.40
C PRO A 89 -5.65 1.25 -9.57
N ILE A 90 -5.66 0.16 -8.80
CA ILE A 90 -4.54 -0.23 -7.93
C ILE A 90 -3.32 -0.62 -8.75
N LEU A 91 -3.51 -1.41 -9.82
CA LEU A 91 -2.42 -1.74 -10.72
C LEU A 91 -1.84 -0.48 -11.37
N MET A 92 -2.69 0.47 -11.80
CA MET A 92 -2.23 1.72 -12.38
C MET A 92 -1.34 2.52 -11.42
N THR A 93 -1.78 2.74 -10.17
CA THR A 93 -1.02 3.53 -9.19
C THR A 93 0.27 2.84 -8.76
N SER A 94 0.22 1.52 -8.53
CA SER A 94 1.39 0.73 -8.14
C SER A 94 2.42 0.65 -9.27
N LEU A 95 2.00 0.44 -10.51
CA LEU A 95 2.90 0.42 -11.66
C LEU A 95 3.50 1.80 -11.95
N ALA A 96 2.69 2.86 -11.88
CA ALA A 96 3.18 4.23 -12.06
C ALA A 96 4.23 4.61 -11.00
N PHE A 97 3.99 4.25 -9.73
CA PHE A 97 4.97 4.46 -8.66
C PHE A 97 6.25 3.67 -8.92
N THR A 98 6.13 2.38 -9.24
CA THR A 98 7.29 1.50 -9.52
C THR A 98 8.11 2.02 -10.69
N ALA A 99 7.45 2.41 -11.79
CA ALA A 99 8.11 3.01 -12.96
C ALA A 99 8.74 4.37 -12.64
N GLY A 100 8.14 5.16 -11.75
CA GLY A 100 8.67 6.45 -11.32
C GLY A 100 9.92 6.34 -10.44
N VAL A 101 10.00 5.31 -9.60
CA VAL A 101 11.19 5.05 -8.75
C VAL A 101 12.24 4.19 -9.44
N LEU A 102 11.91 3.53 -10.55
CA LEU A 102 12.84 2.68 -11.30
C LEU A 102 14.11 3.43 -11.76
N PRO A 103 14.05 4.67 -12.27
CA PRO A 103 15.25 5.43 -12.60
C PRO A 103 16.14 5.69 -11.40
N LEU A 104 15.56 5.99 -10.22
CA LEU A 104 16.32 6.19 -8.99
C LEU A 104 17.03 4.90 -8.57
N ALA A 105 16.34 3.76 -8.71
CA ALA A 105 16.88 2.44 -8.37
C ALA A 105 17.95 1.90 -9.34
N VAL A 106 18.05 2.44 -10.56
CA VAL A 106 19.00 1.98 -11.60
C VAL A 106 20.01 3.07 -11.98
N SER A 107 19.89 4.27 -11.41
CA SER A 107 20.79 5.38 -11.71
C SER A 107 22.25 5.03 -11.35
N SER A 108 23.16 5.34 -12.27
CA SER A 108 24.60 5.21 -12.10
C SER A 108 25.23 6.57 -12.45
N GLY A 109 25.86 7.21 -11.47
CA GLY A 109 26.34 8.59 -11.59
C GLY A 109 26.58 9.25 -10.23
N ALA A 110 26.88 10.56 -10.23
CA ALA A 110 27.10 11.31 -9.00
C ALA A 110 25.83 11.31 -8.12
N GLY A 111 25.96 10.83 -6.88
CA GLY A 111 24.84 10.66 -5.94
C GLY A 111 24.22 9.25 -5.89
N ALA A 112 24.69 8.29 -6.70
CA ALA A 112 24.17 6.91 -6.69
C ALA A 112 24.50 6.09 -5.42
N ASN A 113 25.44 6.56 -4.60
CA ASN A 113 25.88 5.94 -3.33
C ASN A 113 25.69 6.89 -2.13
N SER A 114 24.89 7.95 -2.27
CA SER A 114 24.75 8.98 -1.24
C SER A 114 23.40 9.00 -0.59
#